data_AF-A0AAW5UXP8-F1
#
_entry.id   AF-A0AAW5UXP8-F1
#
_cell.length_a   1.000
_cell.length_b   1.000
_cell.length_c   1.000
_cell.angle_alpha   90.00
_cell.angle_beta   90.00
_cell.angle_gamma   90.00
#
_symmetry.space_group_name_H-M   'P 1'
#
loop_
_entity.id
_entity.type
_entity.pdbx_description
1 polymer ?
#
loop_
_entity_poly.entity_id
_entity_poly.type
_entity_poly.pdbx_seq_one_letter_code
_entity_poly.pdbx_strand_id
1 'polypeptide(L)'
;MNDHVPEEDRVDRGGQSINELAAKTGLSRRTIMRYTSRTREEYLADARARREEIWAYHYEDGHSWSETARHFGRSVSAVKARAHRVDLDRAREAEEAARGPMLPFDDKDAA
;
A
#
# COMPACT_ATOMS: atom_id res chain seq x y z
N MET A 1 26.67 -4.62 -8.15
CA MET A 1 26.35 -3.95 -6.87
C MET A 1 24.87 -3.66 -6.84
N ASN A 2 24.16 -4.22 -5.87
CA ASN A 2 22.70 -4.11 -5.78
C ASN A 2 22.38 -3.03 -4.73
N ASP A 3 22.53 -1.75 -5.09
CA ASP A 3 22.56 -0.64 -4.11
C ASP A 3 21.19 -0.30 -3.50
N HIS A 4 20.66 -1.15 -2.62
CA HIS A 4 19.40 -0.87 -1.93
C HIS A 4 19.46 0.53 -1.30
N VAL A 5 18.54 1.42 -1.72
CA VAL A 5 18.43 2.78 -1.16
C VAL A 5 17.51 2.68 0.06
N PRO A 6 18.02 3.00 1.26
CA PRO A 6 17.23 3.03 2.49
C PRO A 6 15.97 3.88 2.33
N GLU A 7 14.94 3.57 3.11
CA GLU A 7 13.64 4.24 3.00
C GLU A 7 13.72 5.74 3.36
N GLU A 8 14.54 6.06 4.36
CA GLU A 8 14.85 7.42 4.83
C GLU A 8 15.54 8.32 3.78
N ASP A 9 16.17 7.73 2.78
CA ASP A 9 16.91 8.45 1.73
C ASP A 9 16.05 8.74 0.47
N ARG A 10 14.75 8.40 0.50
CA ARG A 10 13.87 8.60 -0.65
C ARG A 10 13.29 10.01 -0.69
N VAL A 11 13.27 10.60 -1.88
CA VAL A 11 12.92 12.01 -2.09
C VAL A 11 11.68 12.13 -2.97
N ASP A 12 10.75 13.01 -2.59
CA ASP A 12 9.62 13.37 -3.44
C ASP A 12 10.10 14.06 -4.73
N ARG A 13 9.46 13.74 -5.86
CA ARG A 13 9.75 14.35 -7.16
C ARG A 13 9.13 15.73 -7.31
N GLY A 14 8.30 16.17 -6.36
CA GLY A 14 7.67 17.49 -6.40
C GLY A 14 6.83 17.71 -7.67
N GLY A 15 6.19 16.65 -8.17
CA GLY A 15 5.41 16.66 -9.41
C GLY A 15 6.20 16.53 -10.71
N GLN A 16 7.54 16.47 -10.66
CA GLN A 16 8.36 16.30 -11.86
C GLN A 16 8.37 14.85 -12.37
N SER A 17 8.46 14.69 -13.69
CA SER A 17 8.62 13.38 -14.32
C SER A 17 10.04 12.84 -14.13
N ILE A 18 10.19 11.52 -14.25
CA ILE A 18 11.50 10.85 -14.19
C ILE A 18 12.43 11.36 -15.30
N ASN A 19 11.89 11.68 -16.48
CA ASN A 19 12.68 12.17 -17.60
C ASN A 19 13.20 13.59 -17.36
N GLU A 20 12.36 14.47 -16.82
CA GLU A 20 12.77 15.84 -16.47
C GLU A 20 13.85 15.85 -15.39
N LEU A 21 13.69 15.01 -14.35
CA LEU A 21 14.70 14.87 -13.31
C LEU A 21 16.00 14.28 -13.83
N ALA A 22 15.94 13.27 -14.71
CA ALA A 22 17.13 12.72 -15.34
C ALA A 22 17.87 13.78 -16.18
N ALA A 23 17.14 14.58 -16.98
CA ALA A 23 17.73 15.66 -17.76
C ALA A 23 18.33 16.77 -16.89
N LYS A 24 17.67 17.13 -15.78
CA LYS A 24 18.11 18.19 -14.87
C LYS A 24 19.32 17.78 -14.01
N THR A 25 19.34 16.54 -13.55
CA THR A 25 20.37 16.04 -12.60
C THR A 25 21.53 15.33 -13.28
N GLY A 26 21.37 14.90 -14.54
CA GLY A 26 22.32 14.03 -15.22
C GLY A 26 22.32 12.57 -14.73
N LEU A 27 21.45 12.22 -13.77
CA LEU A 27 21.34 10.86 -13.24
C LEU A 27 20.54 9.95 -14.18
N SER A 28 20.82 8.65 -14.11
CA SER A 28 20.04 7.67 -14.87
C SER A 28 18.59 7.62 -14.40
N ARG A 29 17.65 7.34 -15.32
CA ARG A 29 16.22 7.14 -14.98
C ARG A 29 16.01 6.07 -13.92
N ARG A 30 16.84 5.00 -13.93
CA ARG A 30 16.78 3.90 -12.95
C ARG A 30 17.17 4.40 -11.55
N THR A 31 18.21 5.24 -11.47
CA THR A 31 18.62 5.89 -10.23
C THR A 31 17.48 6.75 -9.72
N ILE A 32 16.96 7.69 -10.52
CA ILE A 32 15.83 8.53 -10.13
C ILE A 32 14.63 7.71 -9.63
N MET A 33 14.22 6.67 -10.37
CA MET A 33 13.11 5.80 -9.96
C MET A 33 13.35 5.16 -8.60
N ARG A 34 14.57 4.68 -8.34
CA ARG A 34 14.93 4.03 -7.08
C ARG A 34 14.81 4.97 -5.88
N TYR A 35 15.30 6.19 -6.01
CA TYR A 35 15.28 7.19 -4.95
C TYR A 35 13.90 7.84 -4.76
N THR A 36 12.99 7.70 -5.72
CA THR A 36 11.73 8.48 -5.72
C THR A 36 10.46 7.62 -5.70
N SER A 37 10.60 6.30 -5.77
CA SER A 37 9.46 5.39 -5.69
C SER A 37 9.20 5.03 -4.24
N ARG A 38 7.93 5.06 -3.84
CA ARG A 38 7.48 4.50 -2.56
C ARG A 38 7.88 3.05 -2.38
N THR A 39 8.04 2.63 -1.13
CA THR A 39 8.36 1.25 -0.78
C THR A 39 7.14 0.37 -1.03
N ARG A 40 7.37 -0.95 -1.08
CA ARG A 40 6.25 -1.88 -1.18
C ARG A 40 5.35 -1.79 0.05
N GLU A 41 5.95 -1.65 1.23
CA GLU A 41 5.23 -1.56 2.50
C GLU A 41 4.39 -0.28 2.56
N GLU A 42 4.99 0.87 2.24
CA GLU A 42 4.27 2.14 2.13
C GLU A 42 3.11 2.04 1.14
N TYR A 43 3.35 1.46 -0.04
CA TYR A 43 2.28 1.26 -1.02
C TYR A 43 1.12 0.42 -0.48
N LEU A 44 1.43 -0.66 0.25
CA LEU A 44 0.42 -1.56 0.80
C LEU A 44 -0.34 -0.91 1.96
N ALA A 45 0.34 -0.19 2.84
CA ALA A 45 -0.25 0.55 3.95
C ALA A 45 -1.19 1.66 3.43
N ASP A 46 -0.72 2.44 2.47
CA ASP A 46 -1.47 3.50 1.81
C ASP A 46 -2.68 2.94 1.02
N ALA A 47 -2.54 1.74 0.42
CA ALA A 47 -3.66 1.04 -0.18
C ALA A 47 -4.66 0.51 0.87
N ARG A 48 -4.21 0.08 2.05
CA ARG A 48 -5.06 -0.38 3.17
C ARG A 48 -5.85 0.80 3.74
N ALA A 49 -5.19 1.92 4.05
CA ALA A 49 -5.81 3.15 4.53
C ALA A 49 -6.95 3.63 3.62
N ARG A 50 -6.71 3.69 2.31
CA ARG A 50 -7.77 4.09 1.35
C ARG A 50 -8.97 3.14 1.30
N ARG A 51 -8.76 1.84 1.60
CA ARG A 51 -9.89 0.90 1.70
C ARG A 51 -10.67 1.16 2.98
N GLU A 52 -9.99 1.43 4.09
CA GLU A 52 -10.62 1.80 5.37
C GLU A 52 -11.39 3.12 5.25
N GLU A 53 -10.86 4.14 4.58
CA GLU A 53 -11.58 5.40 4.29
C GLU A 53 -12.89 5.15 3.54
N ILE A 54 -12.85 4.32 2.49
CA ILE A 54 -14.06 3.94 1.72
C ILE A 54 -15.06 3.20 2.61
N TRP A 55 -14.56 2.29 3.46
CA TRP A 55 -15.38 1.52 4.37
C TRP A 55 -16.04 2.42 5.43
N ALA A 56 -15.29 3.31 6.07
CA ALA A 56 -15.79 4.25 7.08
C ALA A 56 -16.82 5.22 6.47
N TYR A 57 -16.51 5.82 5.31
CA TYR A 57 -17.44 6.73 4.64
C TYR A 57 -18.78 6.07 4.30
N HIS A 58 -18.80 4.76 4.03
CA HIS A 58 -20.05 4.03 3.78
C HIS A 58 -20.72 3.56 5.08
N TYR A 59 -20.00 2.82 5.92
CA TYR A 59 -20.58 2.09 7.05
C TYR A 59 -20.65 2.91 8.34
N GLU A 60 -19.66 3.76 8.62
CA GLU A 60 -19.64 4.61 9.82
C GLU A 60 -20.45 5.89 9.58
N ASP A 61 -20.23 6.57 8.45
CA ASP A 61 -20.95 7.81 8.13
C ASP A 61 -22.34 7.56 7.52
N GLY A 62 -22.64 6.33 7.09
CA GLY A 62 -23.96 5.94 6.59
C GLY A 62 -24.31 6.37 5.15
N HIS A 63 -23.33 6.79 4.35
CA HIS A 63 -23.58 7.21 2.96
C HIS A 63 -24.00 6.03 2.06
N SER A 64 -24.80 6.30 1.04
CA SER A 64 -25.13 5.29 0.03
C SER A 64 -23.95 4.96 -0.87
N TRP A 65 -23.93 3.76 -1.46
CA TRP A 65 -22.86 3.34 -2.38
C TRP A 65 -22.63 4.29 -3.56
N SER A 66 -23.68 4.94 -4.05
CA SER A 66 -23.58 5.92 -5.15
C SER A 66 -22.89 7.20 -4.69
N GLU A 67 -23.13 7.64 -3.45
CA GLU A 67 -22.45 8.79 -2.85
C GLU A 67 -20.98 8.49 -2.59
N THR A 68 -20.68 7.32 -2.02
CA THR A 68 -19.30 6.84 -1.84
C THR A 68 -18.55 6.78 -3.17
N ALA A 69 -19.16 6.19 -4.20
CA ALA A 69 -18.55 6.11 -5.53
C ALA A 69 -18.21 7.50 -6.12
N ARG A 70 -19.13 8.45 -5.98
CA ARG A 70 -18.94 9.84 -6.41
C ARG A 70 -17.86 10.56 -5.59
N HIS A 71 -17.86 10.38 -4.27
CA HIS A 71 -16.87 10.99 -3.37
C HIS A 71 -15.44 10.58 -3.72
N PHE A 72 -15.22 9.28 -3.97
CA PHE A 72 -13.88 8.74 -4.28
C PHE A 72 -13.54 8.74 -5.78
N GLY A 73 -14.42 9.23 -6.66
CA GLY A 73 -14.20 9.22 -8.12
C GLY A 73 -14.03 7.82 -8.71
N ARG A 74 -14.84 6.85 -8.25
CA ARG A 74 -14.76 5.43 -8.65
C ARG A 74 -16.13 4.89 -9.08
N SER A 75 -16.16 3.71 -9.68
CA SER A 75 -17.42 2.99 -9.91
C SER A 75 -17.98 2.39 -8.61
N VAL A 76 -19.30 2.21 -8.55
CA VAL A 76 -19.98 1.55 -7.42
C VAL A 76 -19.43 0.14 -7.15
N SER A 77 -19.16 -0.65 -8.20
CA SER A 77 -18.56 -1.98 -8.05
C SER A 77 -17.16 -1.93 -7.43
N ALA A 78 -16.36 -0.93 -7.79
CA ALA A 78 -15.00 -0.77 -7.34
C ALA A 78 -14.90 -0.33 -5.86
N VAL A 79 -15.87 0.45 -5.36
CA VAL A 79 -15.93 0.81 -3.93
C VAL A 79 -16.45 -0.35 -3.09
N LYS A 80 -17.46 -1.08 -3.55
CA LYS A 80 -17.96 -2.30 -2.88
C LYS A 80 -16.87 -3.36 -2.69
N ALA A 81 -16.13 -3.66 -3.76
CA ALA A 81 -15.04 -4.64 -3.70
C ALA A 81 -13.92 -4.21 -2.72
N ARG A 82 -13.64 -2.90 -2.64
CA ARG A 82 -12.64 -2.36 -1.71
C ARG A 82 -13.11 -2.42 -0.26
N ALA A 83 -14.36 -2.04 0.00
CA ALA A 83 -14.94 -2.11 1.34
C ALA A 83 -14.98 -3.56 1.86
N HIS A 84 -15.47 -4.51 1.05
CA HIS A 84 -15.47 -5.93 1.40
C HIS A 84 -14.07 -6.49 1.70
N ARG A 85 -13.04 -5.97 1.01
CA ARG A 85 -11.66 -6.38 1.27
C ARG A 85 -11.17 -5.94 2.65
N VAL A 86 -11.72 -4.87 3.25
CA VAL A 86 -11.41 -4.48 4.63
C VAL A 86 -11.87 -5.56 5.60
N ASP A 87 -13.09 -6.06 5.45
CA ASP A 87 -13.63 -7.11 6.32
C ASP A 87 -12.78 -8.39 6.22
N LEU A 88 -12.40 -8.77 5.00
CA LEU A 88 -11.50 -9.91 4.77
C LEU A 88 -10.09 -9.70 5.35
N ASP A 89 -9.53 -8.49 5.21
CA ASP A 89 -8.21 -8.17 5.76
C ASP A 89 -8.24 -8.22 7.29
N ARG A 90 -9.29 -7.67 7.93
CA ARG A 90 -9.50 -7.75 9.39
C ARG A 90 -9.69 -9.18 9.88
N ALA A 91 -10.47 -9.98 9.14
CA ALA A 91 -10.66 -11.40 9.48
C ALA A 91 -9.34 -12.18 9.39
N ARG A 92 -8.53 -11.94 8.34
CA ARG A 92 -7.20 -12.55 8.19
C ARG A 92 -6.25 -12.12 9.31
N GLU A 93 -6.20 -10.83 9.63
CA GLU A 93 -5.37 -10.29 10.72
C GLU A 93 -5.77 -10.90 12.07
N ALA A 94 -7.07 -11.07 12.34
CA ALA A 94 -7.57 -11.74 13.54
C ALA A 94 -7.21 -13.24 13.58
N GLU A 95 -7.30 -13.94 12.44
CA GLU A 95 -6.88 -15.34 12.33
C GLU A 95 -5.38 -15.51 12.56
N GLU A 96 -4.56 -14.64 11.97
CA GLU A 96 -3.10 -14.65 12.15
C GLU A 96 -2.71 -14.34 13.61
N ALA A 97 -3.37 -13.36 14.23
CA ALA A 97 -3.19 -13.06 15.65
C ALA A 97 -3.59 -14.24 16.54
N ALA A 98 -4.68 -14.94 16.21
CA ALA A 98 -5.14 -16.12 16.93
C ALA A 98 -4.22 -17.34 16.73
N ARG A 99 -3.65 -17.49 15.52
CA ARG A 99 -2.69 -18.56 15.20
C ARG A 99 -1.37 -18.39 15.97
N GLY A 100 -1.05 -17.17 16.40
CA GLY A 100 0.23 -16.85 17.03
C GLY A 100 1.39 -16.85 16.02
N PRO A 101 2.61 -16.46 16.44
CA PRO A 101 3.75 -16.45 15.54
C PRO A 101 3.97 -17.87 15.01
N MET A 102 4.06 -17.99 13.68
CA MET A 102 4.55 -19.23 13.07
C MET A 102 5.98 -19.40 13.57
N LEU A 103 6.18 -20.29 14.55
CA LEU A 103 7.52 -20.62 15.02
C LEU A 103 8.32 -21.08 13.79
N PRO A 104 9.52 -20.54 13.55
CA PRO A 104 10.40 -21.12 12.55
C PRO A 104 10.51 -22.62 12.88
N PHE A 105 10.42 -23.47 11.85
CA PHE A 105 10.55 -24.92 12.00
C PHE A 105 11.63 -25.22 13.04
N ASP A 106 11.23 -25.90 14.11
CA ASP A 106 12.15 -26.32 15.16
C ASP A 106 13.07 -27.35 14.49
N ASP A 107 14.24 -26.92 14.00
CA ASP A 107 15.33 -27.80 13.54
C ASP A 107 15.93 -28.54 14.76
N LYS A 108 15.11 -29.23 15.54
CA LYS A 108 15.54 -30.04 16.70
C LYS A 108 15.71 -31.52 16.37
N ASP A 109 15.45 -31.92 15.12
CA ASP A 109 15.58 -33.32 14.66
C ASP A 109 16.70 -33.54 13.63
N ALA A 110 17.58 -32.56 13.42
CA ALA A 110 18.80 -32.73 12.63
C ALA A 110 19.98 -33.13 13.53
N ALA A 111 19.95 -34.35 14.08
CA ALA A 111 21.06 -34.98 14.80
C ALA A 111 21.31 -36.40 14.27
#